data_AF-A0A4Q5WWM7-F1
#
_entry.id   AF-A0A4Q5WWM7-F1
#
_cell.length_a   1.000
_cell.length_b   1.000
_cell.length_c   1.000
_cell.angle_alpha   90.00
_cell.angle_beta   90.00
_cell.angle_gamma   90.00
#
_symmetry.space_group_name_H-M   'P 1'
#
loop_
_entity.id
_entity.type
_entity.pdbx_description
1 polymer ?
#
loop_
_entity_poly.entity_id
_entity_poly.type
_entity_poly.pdbx_seq_one_letter_code
_entity_poly.pdbx_strand_id
1 'polypeptide(L)'
;MKNPTGTSETASSNPPKKRIGPITFFSQVRAEGRKVTWTTRKETMVASIMVVVMVVVAAIFFYATDSVVKLAVGFATGIWH
;
A
#
# COMPACT_ATOMS: atom_id res chain seq x y z
N MET A 1 55.25 -42.91 -22.26
CA MET A 1 54.87 -41.53 -21.89
C MET A 1 53.66 -41.13 -22.73
N LYS A 2 52.55 -40.78 -22.05
CA LYS A 2 51.39 -40.01 -22.53
C LYS A 2 50.32 -40.76 -23.37
N ASN A 3 49.29 -41.25 -22.68
CA ASN A 3 47.90 -41.06 -23.12
C ASN A 3 47.30 -40.00 -22.17
N PRO A 4 46.45 -39.05 -22.60
CA PRO A 4 45.20 -39.38 -23.29
C PRO A 4 44.72 -38.41 -24.41
N THR A 5 43.91 -39.00 -25.31
CA THR A 5 42.59 -38.53 -25.74
C THR A 5 42.43 -37.03 -26.04
N GLY A 6 42.60 -36.68 -27.31
CA GLY A 6 41.78 -35.64 -27.92
C GLY A 6 40.36 -36.16 -28.08
N THR A 7 39.43 -35.68 -27.26
CA THR A 7 38.00 -35.51 -27.54
C THR A 7 37.38 -34.89 -26.28
N SER A 8 37.33 -33.57 -26.23
CA SER A 8 36.42 -32.86 -25.34
C SER A 8 35.99 -31.54 -25.99
N GLU A 9 35.58 -31.62 -27.25
CA GLU A 9 34.59 -30.72 -27.82
C GLU A 9 33.40 -31.58 -28.23
N THR A 10 32.39 -31.67 -27.36
CA THR A 10 30.97 -31.70 -27.76
C THR A 10 30.05 -31.83 -26.53
N ALA A 11 28.97 -31.06 -26.58
CA ALA A 11 27.71 -31.24 -25.85
C ALA A 11 27.66 -30.85 -24.35
N SER A 12 27.38 -29.56 -24.08
CA SER A 12 26.04 -29.17 -23.64
C SER A 12 25.95 -27.66 -23.43
N SER A 13 25.51 -26.97 -24.48
CA SER A 13 24.98 -25.62 -24.43
C SER A 13 23.65 -25.62 -23.67
N ASN A 14 23.68 -25.34 -22.38
CA ASN A 14 22.52 -24.80 -21.68
C ASN A 14 23.04 -23.94 -20.53
N PRO A 15 23.06 -22.59 -20.64
CA PRO A 15 23.26 -21.80 -19.44
C PRO A 15 22.14 -22.21 -18.50
N PRO A 16 22.41 -22.62 -17.25
CA PRO A 16 21.36 -23.02 -16.33
C PRO A 16 20.40 -21.84 -16.25
N LYS A 17 19.23 -21.99 -16.90
CA LYS A 17 18.15 -21.01 -16.89
C LYS A 17 17.93 -20.72 -15.42
N LYS A 18 18.38 -19.56 -14.96
CA LYS A 18 18.24 -19.11 -13.58
C LYS A 18 16.75 -18.98 -13.35
N ARG A 19 16.13 -20.11 -13.01
CA ARG A 19 14.74 -20.18 -12.57
C ARG A 19 14.74 -19.19 -11.44
N ILE A 20 14.01 -18.10 -11.64
CA ILE A 20 13.90 -17.06 -10.63
C ILE A 20 13.20 -17.79 -9.48
N GLY A 21 13.99 -18.32 -8.55
CA GLY A 21 13.49 -19.03 -7.42
C GLY A 21 12.79 -18.00 -6.53
N PRO A 22 11.77 -18.39 -5.76
CA PRO A 22 11.11 -17.48 -4.81
C PRO A 22 12.13 -16.69 -3.97
N ILE A 23 13.26 -17.32 -3.61
CA ILE A 23 14.36 -16.68 -2.87
C ILE A 23 15.04 -15.53 -3.65
N THR A 24 15.17 -15.61 -4.97
CA THR A 24 15.74 -14.53 -5.81
C THR A 24 14.74 -13.42 -6.13
N PHE A 25 13.44 -13.68 -6.06
CA PHE A 25 12.41 -12.64 -6.19
C PHE A 25 12.38 -11.72 -4.97
N PHE A 26 12.53 -12.24 -3.75
CA PHE A 26 12.59 -11.40 -2.54
C PHE A 26 13.76 -10.40 -2.57
N SER A 27 14.91 -10.78 -3.13
CA SER A 27 16.04 -9.86 -3.26
C SER A 27 15.81 -8.80 -4.33
N GLN A 28 15.13 -9.13 -5.43
CA GLN A 28 14.68 -8.15 -6.43
C GLN A 28 13.63 -7.19 -5.87
N VAL A 29 12.60 -7.69 -5.19
CA VAL A 29 11.56 -6.85 -4.55
C VAL A 29 12.16 -5.95 -3.47
N ARG A 30 13.14 -6.41 -2.69
CA ARG A 30 13.85 -5.55 -1.73
C ARG A 30 14.69 -4.47 -2.42
N ALA A 31 15.32 -4.79 -3.56
CA ALA A 31 16.09 -3.83 -4.35
C ALA A 31 15.20 -2.79 -5.03
N GLU A 32 14.00 -3.17 -5.48
CA GLU A 32 12.99 -2.26 -6.02
C GLU A 32 12.26 -1.48 -4.92
N GLY A 33 12.00 -2.12 -3.78
CA GLY A 33 11.40 -1.49 -2.60
C GLY A 33 12.27 -0.38 -2.01
N ARG A 34 13.59 -0.45 -2.14
CA ARG A 34 14.51 0.65 -1.79
C ARG A 34 14.34 1.89 -2.69
N LYS A 35 13.78 1.74 -3.89
CA LYS A 35 13.46 2.86 -4.79
C LYS A 35 12.11 3.49 -4.45
N VAL A 36 11.26 2.76 -3.72
CA VAL A 36 10.04 3.31 -3.12
C VAL A 36 10.46 4.18 -1.95
N THR A 37 10.87 5.41 -2.26
CA THR A 37 10.89 6.49 -1.26
C THR A 37 9.44 6.72 -0.88
N TRP A 38 9.01 6.07 0.20
CA TRP A 38 7.77 6.44 0.84
C TRP A 38 7.93 7.88 1.32
N THR A 39 6.96 8.70 0.98
CA THR A 39 6.88 10.12 1.33
C THR A 39 7.30 10.31 2.79
N THR A 40 8.06 11.34 3.11
CA THR A 40 8.48 11.55 4.49
C THR A 40 7.25 11.65 5.40
N ARG A 41 7.33 11.14 6.63
CA ARG A 41 6.17 11.13 7.56
C ARG A 41 5.53 12.51 7.72
N LYS A 42 6.33 13.57 7.54
CA LYS A 42 5.86 14.96 7.59
C LYS A 42 4.85 15.28 6.47
N GLU A 43 5.08 14.79 5.25
CA GLU A 43 4.16 15.00 4.12
C GLU A 43 2.87 14.20 4.32
N THR A 44 2.99 12.94 4.77
CA THR A 44 1.82 12.10 5.10
C THR A 44 0.98 12.75 6.20
N MET A 45 1.62 13.30 7.25
CA MET A 45 0.94 14.04 8.33
C MET A 45 0.17 15.24 7.79
N VAL A 46 0.79 16.06 6.95
CA VAL A 46 0.12 17.23 6.34
C VAL A 46 -1.06 16.81 5.49
N ALA A 47 -0.90 15.75 4.68
CA ALA A 47 -1.98 15.20 3.87
C ALA A 47 -3.14 14.63 4.72
N SER A 48 -2.85 14.01 5.86
CA SER A 48 -3.89 13.58 6.80
C SER A 48 -4.59 14.76 7.46
N ILE A 49 -3.86 15.81 7.86
CA ILE A 49 -4.43 16.99 8.53
C ILE A 49 -5.42 17.71 7.63
N MET A 50 -5.10 17.92 6.35
CA MET A 50 -6.05 18.58 5.42
C MET A 50 -7.37 17.80 5.29
N VAL A 51 -7.30 16.45 5.29
CA VAL A 51 -8.48 15.58 5.26
C VAL A 51 -9.25 15.68 6.58
N VAL A 52 -8.55 15.63 7.71
CA VAL A 52 -9.16 15.76 9.05
C VAL A 52 -9.92 17.07 9.17
N VAL A 53 -9.39 18.19 8.68
CA VAL A 53 -10.10 19.48 8.69
C VAL A 53 -11.43 19.39 7.93
N MET A 54 -11.44 18.82 6.73
CA MET A 54 -12.67 18.62 5.95
C MET A 54 -13.67 17.72 6.70
N VAL A 55 -13.19 16.63 7.30
CA VAL A 55 -14.02 15.71 8.08
C VAL A 55 -14.62 16.39 9.30
N VAL A 56 -13.87 17.24 10.00
CA VAL A 56 -14.35 18.00 11.16
C VAL A 56 -15.45 18.97 10.74
N VAL A 57 -15.29 19.68 9.63
CA VAL A 57 -16.33 20.58 9.10
C VAL A 57 -17.61 19.81 8.78
N ALA A 58 -17.49 18.68 8.07
CA ALA A 58 -18.63 17.81 7.77
C ALA A 58 -19.28 17.25 9.06
N ALA A 59 -18.49 16.87 10.06
CA ALA A 59 -19.00 16.38 11.34
C ALA A 59 -19.80 17.44 12.10
N ILE A 60 -19.35 18.71 12.09
CA ILE A 60 -20.10 19.83 12.67
C ILE A 60 -21.42 20.04 11.94
N PHE A 61 -21.41 19.99 10.61
CA PHE A 61 -22.62 20.12 9.80
C PHE A 61 -23.63 19.01 10.08
N PHE A 62 -23.20 17.75 10.13
CA PHE A 62 -24.06 16.64 10.47
C PHE A 62 -24.59 16.76 11.89
N TYR A 63 -23.73 17.08 12.86
CA TYR A 63 -24.16 17.28 14.24
C TYR A 63 -25.24 18.37 14.39
N ALA A 64 -25.08 19.49 13.69
CA ALA A 64 -26.08 20.56 13.67
C ALA A 64 -27.39 20.07 13.04
N THR A 65 -27.31 19.36 11.91
CA THR A 65 -28.47 18.79 11.21
C THR A 65 -29.20 17.78 12.09
N ASP A 66 -28.47 16.86 12.73
CA ASP A 66 -29.02 15.88 13.66
C ASP A 66 -29.73 16.56 14.84
N SER A 67 -29.17 17.68 15.34
CA SER A 67 -29.78 18.44 16.43
C SER A 67 -31.10 19.08 15.99
N VAL A 68 -31.16 19.64 14.79
CA VAL A 68 -32.39 20.19 14.22
C VAL A 68 -33.43 19.09 13.97
N VAL A 69 -33.01 17.95 13.44
CA VAL A 69 -33.89 16.79 13.20
C VAL A 69 -34.44 16.26 14.52
N LYS A 70 -33.62 16.13 15.56
CA LYS A 70 -34.07 15.71 16.90
C LYS A 70 -35.12 16.66 17.47
N LEU A 71 -34.89 17.97 17.33
CA LEU A 71 -35.86 18.98 17.75
C LEU A 71 -37.18 18.84 16.96
N ALA A 72 -37.09 18.76 15.62
CA ALA A 72 -38.24 18.63 14.73
C ALA A 72 -39.04 17.35 15.01
N VAL A 73 -38.38 16.21 15.23
CA VAL A 73 -39.01 14.95 15.59
C VAL A 73 -39.66 15.03 16.98
N GLY A 74 -38.99 15.65 17.96
CA GLY A 74 -39.57 15.88 19.29
C GLY A 74 -40.86 16.69 19.25
N PHE A 75 -40.90 17.74 18.41
CA PHE A 75 -42.11 18.51 18.17
C PHE A 75 -43.18 17.72 17.40
N ALA A 76 -42.80 16.97 16.35
CA ALA A 76 -43.74 16.22 15.52
C ALA A 76 -44.40 15.05 16.25
N THR A 77 -43.66 14.37 17.14
CA THR A 77 -44.16 13.25 17.94
C THR A 77 -44.91 13.70 19.20
N GLY A 78 -44.91 15.00 19.52
CA GLY A 78 -45.61 15.52 20.69
C GLY A 78 -44.98 15.11 22.03
N ILE A 79 -43.77 14.53 22.02
CA ILE A 79 -43.00 14.13 23.21
C ILE A 79 -42.47 15.36 23.99
N TRP A 80 -42.72 16.57 23.48
CA TRP A 80 -42.45 17.86 24.12
C TRP A 80 -43.48 18.22 25.23
N HIS A 81 -43.92 17.23 26.01
CA HIS A 81 -44.55 17.39 27.33
C HIS A 81 -44.01 16.32 28.27
#